data_AF-A0A351GRI7-F1
#
_entry.id   AF-A0A351GRI7-F1
#
_cell.length_a   1.000
_cell.length_b   1.000
_cell.length_c   1.000
_cell.angle_alpha   90.00
_cell.angle_beta   90.00
_cell.angle_gamma   90.00
#
_symmetry.space_group_name_H-M   'P 1'
#
loop_
_entity.id
_entity.type
_entity.pdbx_description
1 polymer ?
#
loop_
_entity_poly.entity_id
_entity_poly.type
_entity_poly.pdbx_seq_one_letter_code
_entity_poly.pdbx_strand_id
1 'polypeptide(L)'
;MQSSPKVLPKQQMAKFGFNGWTLWALYITGLVMVPILTVATLALFPTENIWPHLLNTTLPRYFRTTVSLMVSVGLGAAVVGTVTAWLIARYRFVGAGWLEWALLMPLAIPAYVGAYALVDLLEYAGPVQTALRGVFGWETARDYWFPEIRSFPAACFVLTFALYPYVYLLARAA
;
A
#
# COMPACT_ATOMS: atom_id res chain seq x y z
N MET A 1 26.11 32.74 46.52
CA MET A 1 25.78 31.75 45.47
C MET A 1 24.74 32.37 44.54
N GLN A 2 25.19 33.14 43.55
CA GLN A 2 24.32 33.77 42.54
C GLN A 2 24.24 32.84 41.33
N SER A 3 23.02 32.39 41.03
CA SER A 3 22.70 31.57 39.87
C SER A 3 22.89 32.39 38.59
N SER A 4 23.89 32.05 37.78
CA SER A 4 24.06 32.59 36.44
C SER A 4 22.85 32.24 35.57
N PRO A 5 22.25 33.21 34.85
CA PRO A 5 21.15 32.93 33.93
C PRO A 5 21.67 32.12 32.74
N LYS A 6 21.12 30.92 32.54
CA LYS A 6 21.34 30.09 31.34
C LYS A 6 20.77 30.84 30.13
N VAL A 7 21.65 31.40 29.31
CA VAL A 7 21.29 31.95 28.00
C VAL A 7 20.88 30.79 27.11
N LEU A 8 19.59 30.70 26.77
CA LEU A 8 19.09 29.70 25.83
C LEU A 8 19.73 29.91 24.44
N PRO A 9 20.18 28.85 23.75
CA PRO A 9 20.80 28.99 22.43
C PRO A 9 19.78 29.56 21.43
N LYS A 10 20.15 30.66 20.77
CA LYS A 10 19.40 31.21 19.64
C LYS A 10 19.24 30.12 18.59
N GLN A 11 18.02 29.64 18.39
CA GLN A 11 17.66 28.76 17.28
C GLN A 11 18.06 29.46 15.99
N GLN A 12 19.14 29.00 15.36
CA GLN A 12 19.55 29.47 14.05
C GLN A 12 18.48 29.05 13.06
N MET A 13 17.65 30.00 12.63
CA MET A 13 16.80 29.83 11.46
C MET A 13 17.73 29.46 10.30
N ALA A 14 17.59 28.24 9.79
CA ALA A 14 18.36 27.76 8.66
C ALA A 14 18.18 28.75 7.51
N LYS A 15 19.22 29.52 7.20
CA LYS A 15 19.23 30.38 6.02
C LYS A 15 19.16 29.45 4.82
N PHE A 16 18.09 29.55 4.05
CA PHE A 16 17.96 28.90 2.75
C PHE A 16 19.01 29.50 1.80
N GLY A 17 20.24 29.00 1.90
CA GLY A 17 21.32 29.35 1.00
C GLY A 17 21.15 28.56 -0.29
N PHE A 18 21.17 29.25 -1.42
CA PHE A 18 21.46 28.63 -2.71
C PHE A 18 22.89 28.08 -2.68
N ASN A 19 23.06 26.91 -2.09
CA ASN A 19 24.31 26.15 -2.13
C ASN A 19 24.27 25.20 -3.36
N GLY A 20 25.42 24.61 -3.69
CA GLY A 20 25.52 23.66 -4.80
C GLY A 20 24.54 22.47 -4.65
N TRP A 21 24.24 22.04 -3.42
CA TRP A 21 23.29 20.97 -3.14
C TRP A 21 21.85 21.33 -3.51
N THR A 22 21.41 22.57 -3.25
CA THR A 22 20.10 23.07 -3.66
C THR A 22 19.99 23.10 -5.18
N LEU A 23 21.05 23.51 -5.89
CA LEU A 23 21.07 23.51 -7.35
C LEU A 23 21.00 22.08 -7.92
N TRP A 24 21.74 21.13 -7.34
CA TRP A 24 21.65 19.71 -7.71
C TRP A 24 20.27 19.11 -7.44
N ALA A 25 19.67 19.41 -6.28
CA ALA A 25 18.33 18.96 -5.93
C ALA A 25 17.27 19.53 -6.89
N LEU A 26 17.39 20.81 -7.27
CA LEU A 26 16.51 21.44 -8.26
C LEU A 26 16.67 20.81 -9.65
N TYR A 27 17.90 20.49 -10.05
CA TYR A 27 18.16 19.80 -11.31
C TYR A 27 17.49 18.42 -11.36
N ILE A 28 17.68 17.60 -10.33
CA ILE A 28 17.05 16.28 -10.21
C ILE A 28 15.53 16.42 -10.20
N THR A 29 14.99 17.36 -9.44
CA THR A 29 13.55 17.63 -9.39
C THR A 29 13.03 18.02 -10.77
N GLY A 30 13.76 18.88 -11.49
CA GLY A 30 13.44 19.25 -12.87
C GLY A 30 13.36 18.04 -13.79
N LEU A 31 14.36 17.15 -13.75
CA LEU A 31 14.37 15.91 -14.54
C LEU A 31 13.19 14.99 -14.22
N VAL A 32 12.87 14.80 -12.93
CA VAL A 32 11.72 13.97 -12.49
C VAL A 32 10.39 14.59 -12.92
N MET A 33 10.31 15.93 -12.98
CA MET A 33 9.11 16.64 -13.41
C MET A 33 8.88 16.58 -14.92
N VAL A 34 9.92 16.38 -15.75
CA VAL A 34 9.79 16.32 -17.22
C VAL A 34 8.65 15.39 -17.67
N PRO A 35 8.62 14.08 -17.34
CA PRO A 35 7.57 13.19 -17.82
C PRO A 35 6.17 13.57 -17.30
N ILE A 36 6.08 14.11 -16.09
CA ILE A 36 4.80 14.56 -15.51
C ILE A 36 4.25 15.75 -16.31
N LEU A 37 5.11 16.72 -16.60
CA LEU A 37 4.75 17.89 -17.41
C LEU A 37 4.40 17.47 -18.84
N THR A 38 5.12 16.51 -19.43
CA THR A 38 4.80 15.96 -20.76
C THR A 38 3.42 15.30 -20.78
N VAL A 39 3.08 14.49 -19.78
CA VAL A 39 1.73 13.88 -19.71
C VAL A 39 0.65 14.96 -19.53
N ALA A 40 0.91 15.97 -18.70
CA ALA A 40 -0.02 17.07 -18.48
C ALA A 40 -0.25 17.89 -19.76
N THR A 41 0.80 18.21 -20.53
CA THR A 41 0.65 18.94 -21.79
C THR A 41 -0.09 18.12 -22.84
N LEU A 42 0.20 16.83 -22.97
CA LEU A 42 -0.51 15.93 -23.90
C LEU A 42 -2.00 15.78 -23.53
N ALA A 43 -2.34 15.80 -22.24
CA ALA A 43 -3.73 15.74 -21.78
C ALA A 43 -4.52 17.03 -22.06
N LEU A 44 -3.86 18.19 -21.99
CA LEU A 44 -4.47 19.51 -22.21
C LEU A 44 -4.52 19.92 -23.68
N PHE A 45 -3.53 19.49 -24.48
CA PHE A 45 -3.39 19.82 -25.90
C PHE A 45 -3.30 18.54 -26.76
N PRO A 46 -4.35 17.70 -26.78
CA PRO A 46 -4.31 16.46 -27.52
C PRO A 46 -4.41 16.72 -29.03
N THR A 47 -3.67 15.95 -29.84
CA THR A 47 -3.71 16.02 -31.30
C THR A 47 -5.04 15.55 -31.88
N GLU A 48 -5.66 14.54 -31.26
CA GLU A 48 -7.02 14.08 -31.49
C GLU A 48 -7.79 14.10 -30.16
N ASN A 49 -9.03 14.58 -30.14
CA ASN A 49 -9.76 14.71 -28.88
C ASN A 49 -10.21 13.34 -28.32
N ILE A 50 -9.39 12.77 -27.43
CA ILE A 50 -9.63 11.47 -26.77
C ILE A 50 -10.60 11.52 -25.59
N TRP A 51 -10.91 12.71 -25.06
CA TRP A 51 -11.70 12.86 -23.83
C TRP A 51 -13.08 12.19 -23.88
N PRO A 52 -13.89 12.36 -24.95
CA PRO A 52 -15.18 11.70 -25.05
C PRO A 52 -15.08 10.18 -25.02
N HIS A 53 -14.04 9.61 -25.66
CA HIS A 53 -13.82 8.17 -25.66
C HIS A 53 -13.45 7.66 -24.26
N LEU A 54 -12.54 8.33 -23.55
CA LEU A 54 -12.12 7.96 -22.20
C LEU A 54 -13.26 8.07 -21.18
N LEU A 55 -14.05 9.14 -21.25
CA LEU A 55 -15.20 9.37 -20.38
C LEU A 55 -16.33 8.35 -20.60
N ASN A 56 -16.50 7.85 -21.83
CA ASN A 56 -17.52 6.84 -22.13
C ASN A 56 -17.05 5.39 -21.93
N THR A 57 -15.75 5.16 -21.69
CA THR A 57 -15.19 3.80 -21.60
C THR A 57 -14.50 3.55 -20.26
N THR A 58 -13.22 3.87 -20.15
CA THR A 58 -12.32 3.38 -19.10
C THR A 58 -12.29 4.28 -17.87
N LEU A 59 -12.36 5.61 -18.05
CA LEU A 59 -12.13 6.57 -16.97
C LEU A 59 -13.12 6.41 -15.81
N PRO A 60 -14.45 6.32 -16.03
CA PRO A 60 -15.40 6.15 -14.93
C PRO A 60 -15.20 4.83 -14.21
N ARG A 61 -14.85 3.77 -14.95
CA ARG A 61 -14.62 2.43 -14.38
C ARG A 61 -13.40 2.45 -13.48
N TYR A 62 -12.27 2.97 -13.94
CA TYR A 62 -11.03 3.06 -13.15
C TYR A 62 -11.22 3.96 -11.94
N PHE A 63 -11.86 5.12 -12.11
CA PHE A 63 -12.14 6.02 -11.01
C PHE A 63 -12.95 5.34 -9.91
N ARG A 64 -14.08 4.70 -10.26
CA ARG A 64 -14.94 3.99 -9.30
C ARG A 64 -14.18 2.85 -8.61
N THR A 65 -13.49 2.01 -9.37
CA THR A 65 -12.73 0.89 -8.79
C THR A 65 -11.64 1.38 -7.84
N THR A 66 -10.89 2.43 -8.22
CA THR A 66 -9.82 3.00 -7.37
C THR A 66 -10.40 3.59 -6.08
N VAL A 67 -11.47 4.38 -6.16
CA VAL A 67 -12.12 4.94 -4.96
C VAL A 67 -12.66 3.82 -4.06
N SER A 68 -13.33 2.81 -4.62
CA SER A 68 -13.83 1.67 -3.87
C SER A 68 -12.70 0.87 -3.20
N LEU A 69 -11.57 0.66 -3.90
CA LEU A 69 -10.37 0.02 -3.34
C LEU A 69 -9.80 0.85 -2.19
N MET A 70 -9.61 2.15 -2.39
CA MET A 70 -9.07 3.06 -1.36
C MET A 70 -9.91 3.02 -0.08
N VAL A 71 -11.23 3.09 -0.20
CA VAL A 71 -12.14 3.02 0.95
C VAL A 71 -12.07 1.65 1.62
N SER A 72 -12.18 0.58 0.85
CA SER A 72 -12.22 -0.79 1.40
C SER A 72 -10.91 -1.16 2.10
N VAL A 73 -9.78 -0.85 1.46
CA VAL A 73 -8.44 -1.10 2.01
C VAL A 73 -8.15 -0.17 3.17
N GLY A 74 -8.53 1.11 3.09
CA GLY A 74 -8.35 2.06 4.18
C GLY A 74 -9.10 1.64 5.43
N LEU A 75 -10.36 1.21 5.30
CA LEU A 75 -11.14 0.66 6.40
C LEU A 75 -10.57 -0.66 6.92
N GLY A 76 -10.20 -1.58 6.03
CA GLY A 76 -9.57 -2.85 6.41
C GLY A 76 -8.29 -2.65 7.20
N ALA A 77 -7.39 -1.81 6.70
CA ALA A 77 -6.13 -1.48 7.35
C ALA A 77 -6.34 -0.75 8.68
N ALA A 78 -7.32 0.16 8.76
CA ALA A 78 -7.70 0.83 10.00
C ALA A 78 -8.18 -0.17 11.07
N VAL A 79 -9.13 -1.03 10.70
CA VAL A 79 -9.68 -2.03 11.63
C VAL A 79 -8.60 -3.00 12.09
N VAL A 80 -7.88 -3.63 11.16
CA VAL A 80 -6.86 -4.63 11.49
C VAL A 80 -5.71 -3.99 12.28
N GLY A 81 -5.19 -2.86 11.81
CA GLY A 81 -4.08 -2.16 12.44
C GLY A 81 -4.41 -1.66 13.84
N THR A 82 -5.55 -0.99 14.02
CA THR A 82 -5.96 -0.46 15.34
C THR A 82 -6.32 -1.56 16.33
N VAL A 83 -7.04 -2.61 15.90
CA VAL A 83 -7.41 -3.72 16.80
C VAL A 83 -6.17 -4.48 17.25
N THR A 84 -5.25 -4.80 16.34
CA THR A 84 -4.00 -5.50 16.69
C THR A 84 -3.09 -4.63 17.58
N ALA A 85 -3.01 -3.32 17.33
CA ALA A 85 -2.28 -2.38 18.18
C ALA A 85 -2.87 -2.32 19.59
N TRP A 86 -4.19 -2.21 19.70
CA TRP A 86 -4.89 -2.20 20.98
C TRP A 86 -4.67 -3.49 21.77
N LEU A 87 -4.75 -4.65 21.10
CA LEU A 87 -4.52 -5.95 21.74
C LEU A 87 -3.10 -6.05 22.33
N ILE A 88 -2.07 -5.69 21.56
CA ILE A 88 -0.67 -5.73 22.00
C ILE A 88 -0.38 -4.69 23.10
N ALA A 89 -0.98 -3.50 23.01
CA ALA A 89 -0.73 -2.43 23.97
C ALA A 89 -1.46 -2.64 25.31
N ARG A 90 -2.65 -3.25 25.30
CA ARG A 90 -3.52 -3.34 26.48
C ARG A 90 -3.48 -4.69 27.19
N TYR A 91 -3.19 -5.78 26.48
CA TYR A 91 -3.22 -7.13 27.07
C TYR A 91 -1.83 -7.74 27.13
N ARG A 92 -1.55 -8.45 28.22
CA ARG A 92 -0.33 -9.26 28.38
C ARG A 92 -0.72 -10.74 28.33
N PHE A 93 -0.52 -11.36 27.17
CA PHE A 93 -0.75 -12.79 26.96
C PHE A 93 0.54 -13.50 26.52
N VAL A 94 0.56 -14.83 26.68
CA VAL A 94 1.72 -15.65 26.28
C VAL A 94 1.90 -15.54 24.76
N GLY A 95 3.09 -15.12 24.31
CA GLY A 95 3.39 -14.92 22.88
C GLY A 95 3.20 -13.50 22.35
N ALA A 96 2.78 -12.54 23.17
CA ALA A 96 2.59 -11.14 22.75
C ALA A 96 3.85 -10.53 22.10
N GLY A 97 5.04 -10.81 22.65
CA GLY A 97 6.30 -10.33 22.08
C GLY A 97 6.62 -10.93 20.70
N TRP A 98 6.24 -12.18 20.44
CA TRP A 98 6.40 -12.77 19.10
C TRP A 98 5.38 -12.17 18.12
N LEU A 99 4.12 -12.01 18.55
CA LEU A 99 3.07 -11.42 17.71
C LEU A 99 3.39 -9.96 17.36
N GLU A 100 4.00 -9.21 18.26
CA GLU A 100 4.46 -7.84 18.02
C GLU A 100 5.37 -7.73 16.79
N TRP A 101 6.32 -8.65 16.63
CA TRP A 101 7.21 -8.73 15.47
C TRP A 101 6.51 -9.33 14.25
N ALA A 102 5.70 -10.38 14.45
CA ALA A 102 4.96 -11.02 13.38
C ALA A 102 3.99 -10.04 12.68
N LEU A 103 3.38 -9.11 13.41
CA LEU A 103 2.49 -8.08 12.86
C LEU A 103 3.21 -7.09 11.95
N LEU A 104 4.54 -6.97 12.05
CA LEU A 104 5.37 -6.12 11.19
C LEU A 104 5.92 -6.86 9.96
N MET A 105 5.94 -8.20 9.99
CA MET A 105 6.46 -9.03 8.89
C MET A 105 5.90 -8.67 7.50
N PRO A 106 4.61 -8.31 7.33
CA PRO A 106 4.11 -7.97 6.00
C PRO A 106 4.81 -6.78 5.35
N LEU A 107 5.41 -5.87 6.12
CA LEU A 107 6.20 -4.75 5.58
C LEU A 107 7.45 -5.20 4.81
N ALA A 108 7.97 -6.40 5.12
CA ALA A 108 9.12 -6.95 4.43
C ALA A 108 8.76 -7.49 3.03
N ILE A 109 7.48 -7.75 2.76
CA ILE A 109 7.00 -8.33 1.53
C ILE A 109 6.35 -7.22 0.69
N PRO A 110 6.88 -6.89 -0.50
CA PRO A 110 6.21 -5.96 -1.40
C PRO A 110 4.81 -6.47 -1.76
N ALA A 111 3.81 -5.59 -1.75
CA ALA A 111 2.40 -5.96 -1.99
C ALA A 111 2.21 -6.74 -3.31
N TYR A 112 2.95 -6.36 -4.36
CA TYR A 112 2.94 -7.05 -5.66
C TYR A 112 3.44 -8.50 -5.57
N VAL A 113 4.51 -8.73 -4.80
CA VAL A 113 5.06 -10.08 -4.59
C VAL A 113 4.06 -10.93 -3.81
N GLY A 114 3.44 -10.37 -2.77
CA GLY A 114 2.37 -11.06 -2.03
C GLY A 114 1.16 -11.40 -2.91
N ALA A 115 0.78 -10.51 -3.82
CA ALA A 115 -0.32 -10.74 -4.76
C ALA A 115 -0.02 -11.92 -5.70
N TYR A 116 1.17 -11.98 -6.28
CA TYR A 116 1.54 -13.12 -7.13
C TYR A 116 1.70 -14.40 -6.35
N ALA A 117 2.30 -14.37 -5.17
CA ALA A 117 2.36 -15.57 -4.33
C ALA A 117 0.96 -16.11 -4.02
N LEU A 118 -0.02 -15.24 -3.75
CA LEU A 118 -1.42 -15.64 -3.54
C LEU A 118 -2.03 -16.24 -4.83
N VAL A 119 -1.81 -15.59 -5.98
CA VAL A 119 -2.32 -16.06 -7.28
C VAL A 119 -1.71 -17.40 -7.63
N ASP A 120 -0.39 -17.54 -7.61
CA ASP A 120 0.33 -18.77 -7.97
C ASP A 120 -0.06 -19.94 -7.04
N LEU A 121 -0.32 -19.64 -5.76
CA LEU A 121 -0.75 -20.64 -4.78
C LEU A 121 -2.16 -21.15 -5.07
N LEU A 122 -3.09 -20.23 -5.38
CA LEU A 122 -4.52 -20.49 -5.41
C LEU A 122 -5.12 -20.57 -6.82
N GLU A 123 -4.38 -20.27 -7.88
CA GLU A 123 -4.89 -20.39 -9.24
C GLU A 123 -5.16 -21.85 -9.62
N TYR A 124 -5.81 -22.05 -10.76
CA TYR A 124 -6.21 -23.39 -11.19
C TYR A 124 -5.03 -24.35 -11.32
N ALA A 125 -3.91 -23.88 -11.90
CA ALA A 125 -2.67 -24.66 -12.00
C ALA A 125 -1.86 -24.68 -10.69
N GLY A 126 -2.26 -23.90 -9.69
CA GLY A 126 -1.56 -23.76 -8.42
C GLY A 126 -1.57 -25.04 -7.60
N PRO A 127 -0.64 -25.16 -6.63
CA PRO A 127 -0.48 -26.36 -5.82
C PRO A 127 -1.71 -26.67 -4.98
N VAL A 128 -2.45 -25.65 -4.49
CA VAL A 128 -3.66 -25.88 -3.67
C VAL A 128 -4.76 -26.54 -4.49
N GLN A 129 -5.10 -25.98 -5.64
CA GLN A 129 -6.14 -26.55 -6.48
C GLN A 129 -5.72 -27.90 -7.08
N THR A 130 -4.45 -28.05 -7.45
CA THR A 130 -3.92 -29.32 -7.96
C THR A 130 -3.98 -30.43 -6.91
N ALA A 131 -3.62 -30.12 -5.66
CA ALA A 131 -3.72 -31.08 -4.55
C ALA A 131 -5.18 -31.46 -4.27
N LEU A 132 -6.09 -30.49 -4.24
CA LEU A 132 -7.53 -30.76 -4.06
C LEU A 132 -8.06 -31.68 -5.17
N ARG A 133 -7.74 -31.39 -6.43
CA ARG A 133 -8.13 -32.25 -7.56
C ARG A 133 -7.58 -33.66 -7.42
N GLY A 134 -6.31 -33.80 -7.02
CA GLY A 134 -5.68 -35.10 -6.79
C GLY A 134 -6.31 -35.91 -5.66
N VAL A 135 -6.77 -35.26 -4.59
CA VAL A 135 -7.38 -35.93 -3.43
C VAL A 135 -8.84 -36.35 -3.72
N PHE A 136 -9.61 -35.51 -4.40
CA PHE A 136 -11.03 -35.76 -4.67
C PHE A 136 -11.30 -36.44 -6.01
N GLY A 137 -10.27 -36.63 -6.85
CA GLY A 137 -10.43 -37.21 -8.19
C GLY A 137 -11.13 -36.28 -9.18
N TRP A 138 -11.10 -34.96 -8.94
CA TRP A 138 -11.65 -33.98 -9.86
C TRP A 138 -10.73 -33.81 -11.07
N GLU A 139 -11.30 -33.81 -12.26
CA GLU A 139 -10.55 -33.70 -13.51
C GLU A 139 -10.58 -32.27 -14.06
N THR A 140 -11.67 -31.55 -13.80
CA THR A 140 -11.91 -30.23 -14.39
C THR A 140 -12.34 -29.20 -13.36
N ALA A 141 -12.20 -27.92 -13.72
CA ALA A 141 -12.70 -26.79 -12.94
C ALA A 141 -14.23 -26.77 -12.74
N ARG A 142 -14.98 -27.66 -13.40
CA ARG A 142 -16.44 -27.76 -13.24
C ARG A 142 -16.84 -28.69 -12.10
N ASP A 143 -15.92 -29.53 -11.64
CA ASP A 143 -16.21 -30.56 -10.64
C ASP A 143 -16.25 -29.98 -9.22
N TYR A 144 -15.75 -28.76 -9.05
CA TYR A 144 -15.74 -28.03 -7.78
C TYR A 144 -15.84 -26.53 -8.01
N TRP A 145 -16.34 -25.83 -6.99
CA TRP A 145 -16.36 -24.36 -6.99
C TRP A 145 -15.11 -23.81 -6.29
N PHE A 146 -14.49 -22.81 -6.89
CA PHE A 146 -13.36 -22.09 -6.30
C PHE A 146 -13.51 -20.58 -6.55
N PRO A 147 -13.19 -19.71 -5.58
CA PRO A 147 -13.34 -18.28 -5.75
C PRO A 147 -12.41 -17.73 -6.85
N GLU A 148 -12.85 -16.68 -7.54
CA GLU A 148 -12.00 -15.97 -8.49
C GLU A 148 -10.85 -15.27 -7.76
N ILE A 149 -9.62 -15.67 -8.06
CA ILE A 149 -8.42 -15.21 -7.33
C ILE A 149 -7.98 -13.83 -7.79
N ARG A 150 -8.14 -13.51 -9.07
CA ARG A 150 -7.84 -12.18 -9.63
C ARG A 150 -9.07 -11.28 -9.52
N SER A 151 -9.54 -11.06 -8.29
CA SER A 151 -10.79 -10.36 -8.00
C SER A 151 -10.59 -9.15 -7.10
N PHE A 152 -11.61 -8.29 -7.04
CA PHE A 152 -11.63 -7.10 -6.18
C PHE A 152 -11.44 -7.44 -4.67
N PRO A 153 -12.15 -8.44 -4.09
CA PRO A 153 -11.94 -8.80 -2.69
C PRO A 153 -10.53 -9.32 -2.41
N ALA A 154 -9.95 -10.09 -3.32
CA ALA A 154 -8.56 -10.55 -3.19
C ALA A 154 -7.57 -9.39 -3.21
N ALA A 155 -7.78 -8.39 -4.09
CA ALA A 155 -6.99 -7.17 -4.10
C ALA A 155 -7.12 -6.39 -2.77
N CYS A 156 -8.34 -6.23 -2.25
CA CYS A 156 -8.57 -5.63 -0.93
C CYS A 156 -7.82 -6.36 0.19
N PHE A 157 -7.85 -7.69 0.19
CA PHE A 157 -7.18 -8.52 1.18
C PHE A 157 -5.66 -8.32 1.14
N VAL A 158 -5.03 -8.48 -0.03
CA VAL A 158 -3.57 -8.35 -0.19
C VAL A 158 -3.11 -6.94 0.17
N LEU A 159 -3.82 -5.90 -0.30
CA LEU A 159 -3.45 -4.53 0.01
C LEU A 159 -3.66 -4.20 1.48
N THR A 160 -4.74 -4.69 2.11
CA THR A 160 -4.95 -4.54 3.56
C THR A 160 -3.83 -5.21 4.33
N PHE A 161 -3.44 -6.44 3.94
CA PHE A 161 -2.34 -7.17 4.57
C PHE A 161 -1.01 -6.42 4.46
N ALA A 162 -0.72 -5.84 3.30
CA ALA A 162 0.49 -5.05 3.09
C ALA A 162 0.49 -3.70 3.83
N LEU A 163 -0.69 -3.09 4.01
CA LEU A 163 -0.80 -1.71 4.50
C LEU A 163 -1.21 -1.57 5.97
N TYR A 164 -1.87 -2.57 6.58
CA TYR A 164 -2.23 -2.50 8.00
C TYR A 164 -1.05 -2.25 8.94
N PRO A 165 0.19 -2.74 8.68
CA PRO A 165 1.30 -2.51 9.60
C PRO A 165 1.63 -1.02 9.80
N TYR A 166 1.41 -0.19 8.79
CA TYR A 166 1.58 1.27 8.91
C TYR A 166 0.59 1.86 9.92
N VAL A 167 -0.68 1.42 9.88
CA VAL A 167 -1.68 1.85 10.85
C VAL A 167 -1.40 1.29 12.24
N TYR A 168 -0.99 0.03 12.33
CA TYR A 168 -0.58 -0.61 13.59
C TYR A 168 0.55 0.18 14.28
N LEU A 169 1.59 0.55 13.55
CA LEU A 169 2.71 1.35 14.08
C LEU A 169 2.25 2.70 14.61
N LEU A 170 1.41 3.42 13.85
CA LEU A 170 0.87 4.71 14.25
C LEU A 170 -0.03 4.60 15.48
N ALA A 171 -0.96 3.64 15.49
CA ALA A 171 -1.92 3.45 16.57
C ALA A 171 -1.26 2.96 17.87
N ARG A 172 -0.15 2.21 17.78
CA ARG A 172 0.59 1.73 18.93
C ARG A 172 1.50 2.79 19.56
N ALA A 173 2.00 3.72 18.75
CA ALA A 173 2.85 4.81 19.21
C ALA A 173 2.06 5.98 19.83
N ALA A 174 0.75 6.05 19.60
CA ALA A 174 -0.18 7.00 20.20
C ALA A 174 -0.56 6.60 21.63
#